data_AF-A0A453A0D4-F1
#
_entry.id   AF-A0A453A0D4-F1
#
_cell.length_a   1.000
_cell.length_b   1.000
_cell.length_c   1.000
_cell.angle_alpha   90.00
_cell.angle_beta   90.00
_cell.angle_gamma   90.00
#
_symmetry.space_group_name_H-M   'P 1'
#
loop_
_entity.id
_entity.type
_entity.pdbx_description
1 polymer ?
#
loop_
_entity_poly.entity_id
_entity_poly.type
_entity_poly.pdbx_seq_one_letter_code
_entity_poly.pdbx_strand_id
1 'polypeptide(L)' 'QSARISDAAAMPTTKIETFIHTFMLQIAVLANHLNGRDTHVRQIKIYGPRPNPVPHQPFHFTSRECIMYSTIR' A
#
# COMPACT_ATOMS: atom_id res chain seq x y z
N GLN A 1 17.55 20.04 -15.32
CA GLN A 1 17.36 20.65 -13.98
C GLN A 1 15.88 20.48 -13.63
N SER A 2 15.41 19.75 -12.63
CA SER A 2 15.98 19.38 -11.34
C SER A 2 15.27 18.09 -10.89
N ALA A 3 16.01 16.99 -10.77
CA ALA A 3 15.56 15.85 -10.00
C ALA A 3 15.79 16.23 -8.53
N ARG A 4 14.72 16.56 -7.80
CA ARG A 4 14.82 16.73 -6.35
C ARG A 4 15.12 15.37 -5.75
N ILE A 5 16.41 15.14 -5.51
CA ILE A 5 16.90 14.15 -4.57
C ILE A 5 16.41 14.65 -3.20
N SER A 6 15.29 14.13 -2.73
CA SER A 6 14.99 14.16 -1.31
C SER A 6 15.81 13.06 -0.67
N ASP A 7 17.06 13.40 -0.35
CA ASP A 7 17.87 12.69 0.62
C ASP A 7 17.12 12.69 1.96
N ALA A 8 16.40 11.60 2.24
CA ALA A 8 16.15 11.20 3.61
C ALA A 8 17.22 10.17 3.94
N ALA A 9 18.32 10.66 4.52
CA ALA A 9 19.34 9.85 5.15
C ALA A 9 18.69 8.71 5.96
N ALA A 10 19.28 7.52 5.88
CA ALA A 10 18.92 6.35 6.68
C ALA A 10 19.17 6.63 8.17
N MET A 11 18.28 7.39 8.79
CA MET A 11 18.07 7.36 10.24
C MET A 11 17.56 5.94 10.56
N PRO A 12 18.02 5.27 11.63
CA PRO A 12 17.44 4.01 12.06
C PRO A 12 16.09 4.35 12.71
N THR A 13 15.14 4.81 11.91
CA THR A 13 13.75 4.71 12.25
C THR A 13 13.50 3.21 12.25
N THR A 14 13.31 2.65 13.44
CA THR A 14 12.64 1.37 13.60
C THR A 14 11.48 1.38 12.62
N LYS A 15 11.64 0.67 11.49
CA LYS A 15 10.72 0.75 10.37
C LYS A 15 9.43 0.12 10.87
N ILE A 16 8.53 0.95 11.38
CA ILE A 16 7.16 0.54 11.63
C ILE A 16 6.68 0.13 10.25
N GLU A 17 6.58 -1.17 10.00
CA GLU A 17 6.06 -1.68 8.75
C GLU A 17 4.68 -1.05 8.57
N THR A 18 4.56 -0.18 7.57
CA THR A 18 3.32 0.59 7.35
C THR A 18 2.17 -0.29 6.86
N PHE A 19 2.46 -1.56 6.56
CA PHE A 19 1.53 -2.56 6.04
C PHE A 19 1.80 -3.91 6.71
N ILE A 20 0.75 -4.72 6.85
CA ILE A 20 0.83 -6.06 7.42
C ILE A 20 0.93 -7.09 6.29
N HIS A 21 1.92 -7.97 6.37
CA HIS A 21 2.00 -9.16 5.51
C HIS A 21 1.33 -10.35 6.23
N THR A 22 0.21 -10.83 5.70
CA THR A 22 -0.50 -11.98 6.24
C THR A 22 -1.08 -12.85 5.13
N PHE A 23 -1.17 -14.16 5.38
CA PHE A 23 -1.86 -15.11 4.50
C PHE A 23 -3.38 -15.09 4.67
N MET A 24 -3.86 -14.60 5.82
CA MET A 24 -5.28 -14.58 6.16
C MET A 24 -5.64 -13.31 6.93
N LEU A 25 -6.76 -12.68 6.54
CA LEU A 25 -7.38 -11.58 7.26
C LEU A 25 -8.81 -12.00 7.64
N GLN A 26 -9.09 -12.09 8.93
CA GLN A 26 -10.42 -12.40 9.45
C GLN A 26 -11.08 -11.16 10.02
N ILE A 27 -12.32 -10.89 9.59
CA ILE A 27 -13.16 -9.83 10.14
C ILE A 27 -14.34 -10.49 10.83
N ALA A 28 -14.42 -10.35 12.15
CA ALA A 28 -15.49 -10.91 12.97
C ALA A 28 -16.30 -9.78 13.62
N VAL A 29 -17.62 -9.80 13.41
CA VAL A 29 -18.54 -8.87 14.06
C VAL A 29 -19.10 -9.56 15.30
N LEU A 30 -18.61 -9.15 16.47
CA LEU A 30 -18.91 -9.83 17.73
C LEU A 30 -20.25 -9.40 18.34
N ALA A 31 -20.74 -8.22 17.97
CA ALA A 31 -22.01 -7.68 18.44
C ALA A 31 -22.61 -6.73 17.40
N ASN A 32 -23.93 -6.66 17.39
CA ASN A 32 -24.71 -5.77 16.54
C ASN A 32 -25.51 -4.79 17.40
N HIS A 33 -25.98 -3.70 16.77
CA HIS A 33 -26.92 -2.79 17.40
C HIS A 33 -28.22 -3.53 17.81
N LEU A 34 -28.74 -3.23 19.00
CA LEU A 34 -29.93 -3.88 19.59
C LEU A 34 -29.86 -5.42 19.66
N ASN A 35 -28.65 -5.98 19.79
CA ASN A 35 -28.43 -7.43 19.77
C ASN A 35 -29.02 -8.10 18.50
N GLY A 36 -29.03 -7.37 17.39
CA GLY A 36 -29.48 -7.89 16.10
C GLY A 36 -28.74 -9.19 15.74
N ARG A 37 -29.49 -10.20 15.30
CA ARG A 37 -28.93 -11.51 14.97
C ARG A 37 -28.00 -11.46 13.74
N ASP A 38 -28.36 -10.65 12.76
CA ASP A 38 -27.68 -10.58 11.46
C ASP A 38 -26.96 -9.24 11.30
N THR A 39 -25.77 -9.28 10.69
CA THR A 39 -24.98 -8.08 10.38
C THR A 39 -25.11 -7.73 8.90
N HIS A 40 -25.39 -6.46 8.60
CA HIS A 40 -25.46 -5.96 7.22
C HIS A 40 -24.22 -5.13 6.88
N VAL A 41 -23.18 -5.78 6.35
CA VAL A 41 -22.00 -5.08 5.83
C VAL A 41 -22.22 -4.77 4.35
N ARG A 42 -22.33 -3.48 4.01
CA ARG A 42 -22.62 -3.06 2.62
C ARG A 42 -21.40 -3.06 1.72
N GLN A 43 -20.20 -2.88 2.29
CA GLN A 43 -18.96 -2.86 1.53
C GLN A 43 -17.75 -3.03 2.43
N ILE A 44 -16.75 -3.80 1.96
CA ILE A 44 -15.40 -3.86 2.53
C ILE A 44 -14.43 -3.54 1.39
N LYS A 45 -13.48 -2.65 1.61
CA LYS A 45 -12.37 -2.37 0.68
C LYS A 45 -11.07 -2.46 1.44
N ILE A 46 -10.22 -3.41 1.04
CA ILE A 46 -8.89 -3.62 1.61
C ILE A 46 -7.88 -3.07 0.61
N TYR A 47 -7.00 -2.19 1.07
CA TYR A 47 -5.94 -1.61 0.24
C TYR A 47 -4.59 -2.11 0.73
N GLY A 48 -3.77 -2.58 -0.22
CA GLY A 48 -2.39 -2.96 0.02
C GLY A 48 -1.41 -1.95 -0.57
N PRO A 49 -0.12 -2.09 -0.26
CA PRO A 49 0.91 -1.30 -0.92
C PRO A 49 0.86 -1.55 -2.43
N ARG A 50 0.92 -0.48 -3.22
CA ARG A 50 1.04 -0.59 -4.66
C ARG A 50 2.49 -0.95 -4.99
N PRO A 51 2.77 -2.11 -5.60
CA PRO A 51 4.13 -2.47 -5.98
C PRO A 51 4.66 -1.48 -7.02
N ASN A 52 5.96 -1.21 -6.97
CA ASN A 52 6.62 -0.45 -8.02
C ASN A 52 6.52 -1.24 -9.34
N PRO A 53 6.01 -0.65 -10.44
CA PRO A 53 5.98 -1.32 -11.74
C PRO A 53 7.35 -1.76 -12.23
N VAL A 54 8.42 -1.12 -11.75
CA VAL A 54 9.80 -1.52 -12.03
C VAL A 54 10.36 -2.28 -10.83
N PRO A 55 10.61 -3.60 -10.96
CA PRO A 55 11.22 -4.40 -9.91
C PRO A 55 12.60 -3.85 -9.50
N HIS A 56 12.93 -3.91 -8.21
CA HIS A 56 14.24 -3.52 -7.66
C HIS A 56 14.59 -2.02 -7.77
N GLN A 57 13.67 -1.17 -8.23
CA GLN A 57 13.90 0.28 -8.26
C GLN A 57 13.42 0.95 -6.96
N PRO A 58 14.27 1.73 -6.26
CA PRO A 58 13.92 2.34 -4.97
C PRO A 58 13.08 3.62 -5.09
N PHE A 59 12.81 4.09 -6.31
CA PHE A 59 12.04 5.30 -6.59
C PHE A 59 11.02 5.09 -7.70
N HIS A 60 10.03 5.97 -7.77
CA HIS A 60 9.02 5.98 -8.83
C HIS A 60 9.31 7.09 -9.84
N PHE A 61 9.27 6.77 -11.13
CA PHE A 61 9.22 7.79 -12.17
C PHE A 61 7.87 8.50 -12.11
N THR A 62 7.89 9.83 -12.18
CA THR A 62 6.68 10.67 -12.16
C THR A 62 6.37 11.26 -13.54
N SER A 63 7.37 11.41 -14.40
CA SER A 63 7.22 11.92 -15.77
C SER A 63 6.70 10.84 -16.71
N ARG A 64 5.80 11.22 -17.63
CA ARG A 64 5.26 10.30 -18.64
C ARG A 64 6.35 9.72 -19.55
N GLU A 65 7.28 10.58 -19.97
CA GLU A 65 8.39 10.19 -20.84
C GLU A 65 9.22 9.05 -20.23
N CYS A 66 9.50 9.08 -18.92
CA CYS A 66 10.29 8.05 -18.27
C CYS A 66 9.47 6.78 -17.97
N ILE A 67 8.17 6.93 -17.65
CA ILE A 67 7.28 5.77 -17.41
C ILE A 67 7.10 4.95 -18.70
N MET A 68 7.04 5.60 -19.88
CA MET A 68 6.80 4.94 -21.17
C MET A 68 7.85 3.87 -21.50
N TYR A 69 9.10 4.08 -21.08
CA TYR A 69 10.22 3.16 -21.32
C TYR A 69 10.56 2.27 -20.11
N SER A 70 9.72 2.27 -19.07
CA SER A 70 10.04 1.57 -17.81
C SER A 70 9.86 0.04 -17.86
N THR A 71 9.13 -0.48 -18.84
CA THR A 71 8.87 -1.92 -19.03
C THR A 71 8.72 -2.26 -20.50
N ILE A 72 9.21 -3.43 -20.92
CA ILE A 72 8.85 -4.05 -22.21
C ILE A 72 7.56 -4.86 -21.98
N ARG A 73 6.60 -4.79 -22.91
CA ARG A 73 5.33 -5.54 -22.85
C ARG A 73 5.33 -6.72 -23.80
#